data_AF-A0A935D362-F1
#
_entry.id   AF-A0A935D362-F1
#
_cell.length_a   1.000
_cell.length_b   1.000
_cell.length_c   1.000
_cell.angle_alpha   90.00
_cell.angle_beta   90.00
_cell.angle_gamma   90.00
#
_symmetry.space_group_name_H-M   'P 1'
#
loop_
_entity.id
_entity.type
_entity.pdbx_description
1 polymer ?
#
loop_
_entity_poly.entity_id
_entity_poly.type
_entity_poly.pdbx_seq_one_letter_code
_entity_poly.pdbx_strand_id
1 'polypeptide(L)' 'MAERKAFLLRVDPAVLEALQRWANDDLRSLNGQIEFVLRGALAAAGRAPRAGPKRPPPKE' A
#
# COMPACT_ATOMS: atom_id res chain seq x y z
N MET A 1 -12.06 1.32 10.20
CA MET A 1 -10.99 1.40 9.18
C MET A 1 -9.66 1.61 9.88
N ALA A 2 -8.62 0.84 9.53
CA ALA A 2 -7.28 1.07 10.04
C ALA A 2 -6.86 2.51 9.67
N GLU A 3 -6.26 3.23 10.61
CA GLU A 3 -5.85 4.61 10.40
C GLU A 3 -4.75 4.64 9.33
N ARG A 4 -5.01 5.29 8.20
CA ARG A 4 -4.05 5.44 7.11
C ARG A 4 -3.28 6.72 7.34
N LYS A 5 -1.97 6.61 7.56
CA LYS A 5 -1.10 7.78 7.69
C LYS A 5 -0.77 8.32 6.29
N ALA A 6 -1.22 9.53 5.99
CA ALA A 6 -0.81 10.24 4.78
C ALA A 6 0.65 10.68 4.91
N PHE A 7 1.43 10.50 3.84
CA PHE A 7 2.80 10.99 3.75
C PHE A 7 3.07 11.45 2.31
N LEU A 8 3.94 12.45 2.15
CA LEU A 8 4.37 12.90 0.82
C LEU A 8 5.47 11.96 0.32
N LEU A 9 5.22 11.30 -0.80
CA LEU A 9 6.19 10.44 -1.48
C LEU A 9 6.86 11.21 -2.61
N ARG A 10 8.20 11.28 -2.59
CA ARG A 10 8.97 11.70 -3.78
C ARG A 10 9.21 10.46 -4.64
N VAL A 11 8.77 10.51 -5.87
CA VAL A 11 8.84 9.40 -6.83
C VAL A 11 9.10 9.97 -8.22
N ASP A 12 9.81 9.20 -9.04
CA ASP A 12 9.98 9.53 -10.45
C ASP A 12 8.60 9.58 -11.15
N PRO A 13 8.28 10.64 -11.92
CA PRO A 13 7.00 10.76 -12.61
C PRO A 13 6.68 9.58 -13.54
N ALA A 14 7.67 9.05 -14.26
CA ALA A 14 7.46 7.93 -15.18
C ALA A 14 7.11 6.63 -14.43
N VAL A 15 7.69 6.43 -13.25
CA VAL A 15 7.34 5.31 -12.36
C VAL A 15 5.91 5.46 -11.85
N LEU A 16 5.51 6.66 -11.43
CA LEU A 16 4.16 6.93 -10.95
C LEU A 16 3.11 6.68 -12.05
N GLU A 17 3.39 7.10 -13.28
CA GLU A 17 2.51 6.83 -14.41
C GLU A 17 2.39 5.33 -14.72
N ALA A 18 3.51 4.59 -14.70
CA ALA A 18 3.49 3.16 -14.93
C ALA A 18 2.64 2.44 -13.85
N LEU A 19 2.77 2.85 -12.58
CA LEU A 19 1.92 2.35 -11.50
C LEU A 19 0.46 2.71 -11.69
N GLN A 20 0.14 3.91 -12.20
CA GLN A 20 -1.23 4.33 -12.46
C GLN A 20 -1.88 3.51 -13.57
N ARG A 21 -1.15 3.21 -14.66
CA ARG A 21 -1.63 2.34 -15.74
C ARG A 21 -1.92 0.93 -15.22
N TRP A 22 -0.98 0.34 -14.49
CA TRP A 22 -1.18 -0.97 -13.89
C TRP A 22 -2.35 -0.99 -12.89
N ALA A 23 -2.50 0.05 -12.06
CA ALA A 23 -3.64 0.16 -11.17
C ALA A 23 -4.98 0.18 -11.93
N ASN A 24 -5.05 0.88 -13.07
CA ASN A 24 -6.25 0.93 -13.90
C ASN A 24 -6.57 -0.44 -14.52
N ASP A 25 -5.56 -1.16 -14.99
CA ASP A 25 -5.72 -2.52 -15.55
C ASP A 25 -6.30 -3.49 -14.51
N ASP A 26 -5.89 -3.34 -13.24
CA ASP A 26 -6.36 -4.15 -12.11
C ASP A 26 -7.65 -3.58 -11.44
N LEU A 27 -8.28 -2.55 -12.02
CA LEU A 27 -9.44 -1.83 -11.45
C LEU A 27 -9.23 -1.39 -9.99
N ARG A 28 -8.00 -0.95 -9.68
CA ARG A 28 -7.56 -0.54 -8.34
C ARG A 28 -7.24 0.95 -8.31
N SER A 29 -7.40 1.59 -7.15
CA SER A 29 -6.84 2.91 -6.94
C SER A 29 -5.31 2.87 -6.91
N LEU A 30 -4.67 3.96 -7.35
CA LEU A 30 -3.21 4.10 -7.33
C LEU A 30 -2.62 3.84 -5.93
N ASN A 31 -3.22 4.43 -4.88
CA ASN A 31 -2.79 4.19 -3.50
C ASN A 31 -2.91 2.72 -3.09
N GLY A 32 -3.98 2.04 -3.53
CA GLY A 32 -4.13 0.61 -3.32
C GLY A 32 -3.05 -0.21 -4.03
N GLN A 33 -2.67 0.21 -5.24
CA GLN A 33 -1.65 -0.46 -6.04
C GLN A 33 -0.26 -0.29 -5.41
N ILE A 34 0.07 0.93 -4.99
CA ILE A 34 1.31 1.23 -4.26
C ILE A 34 1.40 0.36 -3.00
N GLU A 35 0.34 0.30 -2.19
CA GLU A 35 0.30 -0.54 -0.98
C GLU A 35 0.49 -2.03 -1.31
N PHE A 36 -0.15 -2.54 -2.36
CA PHE A 36 -0.04 -3.94 -2.79
C PHE A 36 1.41 -4.29 -3.18
N VAL A 37 2.03 -3.46 -4.03
CA VAL A 37 3.41 -3.63 -4.48
C VAL A 37 4.38 -3.56 -3.30
N LEU A 38 4.23 -2.57 -2.42
CA LEU A 38 5.10 -2.41 -1.25
C LEU A 38 5.01 -3.60 -0.29
N ARG A 39 3.80 -4.14 -0.05
CA ARG A 39 3.61 -5.34 0.77
C ARG A 39 4.29 -6.56 0.16
N GLY A 40 4.16 -6.75 -1.15
CA GLY A 40 4.85 -7.81 -1.88
C GLY A 40 6.37 -7.68 -1.78
N ALA A 41 6.91 -6.48 -2.02
CA ALA A 41 8.34 -6.21 -1.94
C ALA A 41 8.89 -6.41 -0.52
N LEU A 42 8.18 -5.96 0.52
CA LEU A 42 8.55 -6.19 1.92
C LEU A 42 8.56 -7.68 2.26
N ALA A 43 7.56 -8.45 1.82
CA ALA A 43 7.51 -9.89 2.03
C ALA A 43 8.67 -10.61 1.35
N ALA A 44 8.95 -10.29 0.08
CA ALA A 44 10.08 -10.85 -0.67
C ALA A 44 11.44 -10.52 -0.02
N ALA A 45 11.56 -9.34 0.59
CA ALA A 45 12.75 -8.93 1.33
C ALA A 45 12.84 -9.52 2.76
N GLY A 46 11.89 -10.34 3.19
CA GLY A 46 11.83 -10.87 4.56
C GLY A 46 11.53 -9.79 5.63
N ARG A 47 10.96 -8.65 5.22
CA ARG A 47 10.64 -7.48 6.04
C ARG A 47 9.13 -7.25 6.18
N ALA A 48 8.32 -8.27 5.89
CA ALA A 48 6.87 -8.17 6.09
C ALA A 48 6.59 -7.69 7.52
N PRO A 49 5.69 -6.72 7.71
CA PRO A 49 5.32 -6.28 9.04
C PRO A 49 4.80 -7.49 9.82
N ARG A 50 5.40 -7.77 10.99
CA ARG A 50 4.86 -8.76 11.92
C ARG A 50 3.40 -8.39 12.18
N ALA A 51 2.50 -9.37 12.21
CA ALA A 51 1.08 -9.15 12.45
C ALA A 51 0.92 -8.19 13.64
N GLY A 52 0.59 -6.93 13.34
CA GLY A 52 0.33 -5.92 14.37
C GLY A 52 -0.87 -6.36 15.21
N PRO A 53 -1.00 -5.91 16.45
CA PRO A 53 -2.05 -6.35 17.35
C PRO A 53 -3.41 -6.27 16.64
N LYS A 54 -4.14 -7.39 16.62
CA LYS A 54 -5.54 -7.43 16.19
C LYS A 54 -6.26 -6.36 17.02
N ARG A 55 -6.67 -5.27 16.38
CA ARG A 55 -7.32 -4.15 17.06
C ARG A 55 -8.55 -4.70 17.80
N PRO A 56 -8.75 -4.38 19.09
CA PRO A 56 -9.95 -4.80 19.79
C PRO A 56 -11.18 -4.23 19.07
N PRO A 57 -12.33 -4.94 19.13
CA PRO A 57 -13.56 -4.49 18.48
C PRO A 57 -13.92 -3.07 18.93
N PRO A 58 -14.52 -2.25 18.05
CA PRO A 58 -14.93 -0.91 18.41
C PRO A 58 -15.88 -0.97 19.60
N LYS A 59 -15.61 -0.17 20.63
CA LYS A 59 -16.56 0.07 21.72
C LYS A 59 -17.65 0.99 21.19
N GLU A 60 -18.90 0.60 21.45
CA GLU A 60 -20.14 1.32 21.15
C GLU A 60 -20.17 2.73 21.72
#